data_AF-A0A1F9MVE3-F1
#
_entry.id   AF-A0A1F9MVE3-F1
#
_cell.length_a   1.000
_cell.length_b   1.000
_cell.length_c   1.000
_cell.angle_alpha   90.00
_cell.angle_beta   90.00
_cell.angle_gamma   90.00
#
_symmetry.space_group_name_H-M   'P 1'
#
loop_
_entity.id
_entity.type
_entity.pdbx_description
1 polymer ?
#
loop_
_entity_poly.entity_id
_entity_poly.type
_entity_poly.pdbx_seq_one_letter_code
_entity_poly.pdbx_strand_id
1 'polypeptide(L)'
;MCDLFALCASHHYTAATSLPLFAVRGRQNVHGWGIGYFRRKQPVVEKSAEKVFQDGRLHGSFQRLARVIDSRVILAHIRYKSSGQVDECHAHPFVLDFWGQSWIFAHNGKAPAIEPYVSRQAPALEAASDSARTFEFLRDRFVEAEPRRPSASFLQVFKESLVQLIRQYPGQYNLLLTNGRFLWAFTNHRQLLLLKGSRKLEEALLL
;
A
#
# COMPACT_ATOMS: atom_id res chain seq x y z
N MET A 1 3.41 15.58 2.35
CA MET A 1 2.29 14.65 2.07
C MET A 1 2.87 13.28 1.71
N CYS A 2 2.17 12.16 1.95
CA CYS A 2 2.73 10.83 1.69
C CYS A 2 2.90 10.58 0.19
N ASP A 3 3.78 9.63 -0.17
CA ASP A 3 4.00 9.19 -1.54
C ASP A 3 3.83 7.66 -1.66
N LEU A 4 3.29 7.21 -2.80
CA LEU A 4 3.08 5.80 -3.13
C LEU A 4 3.91 5.40 -4.34
N PHE A 5 4.48 4.19 -4.27
CA PHE A 5 5.16 3.54 -5.38
C PHE A 5 4.67 2.10 -5.50
N ALA A 6 4.45 1.66 -6.74
CA ALA A 6 4.22 0.25 -7.03
C ALA A 6 4.91 -0.16 -8.33
N LEU A 7 5.49 -1.36 -8.30
CA LEU A 7 6.04 -2.05 -9.45
C LEU A 7 5.29 -3.38 -9.58
N CYS A 8 4.82 -3.69 -10.78
CA CYS A 8 4.22 -4.97 -11.13
C CYS A 8 4.78 -5.44 -12.47
N ALA A 9 5.43 -6.60 -12.49
CA ALA A 9 6.13 -7.15 -13.64
C ALA A 9 5.83 -8.65 -13.86
N SER A 10 6.02 -9.12 -15.10
CA SER A 10 5.84 -10.55 -15.44
C SER A 10 6.95 -11.44 -14.88
N HIS A 11 8.12 -10.87 -14.57
CA HIS A 11 9.27 -11.55 -13.99
C HIS A 11 9.66 -10.89 -12.67
N HIS A 12 10.47 -11.59 -11.88
CA HIS A 12 11.00 -11.01 -10.67
C HIS A 12 11.92 -9.84 -11.02
N TYR A 13 11.84 -8.76 -10.24
CA TYR A 13 12.60 -7.55 -10.45
C TYR A 13 13.15 -7.05 -9.13
N THR A 14 14.34 -6.43 -9.20
CA THR A 14 14.97 -5.71 -8.10
C THR A 14 14.89 -4.21 -8.37
N ALA A 15 14.22 -3.48 -7.49
CA ALA A 15 14.05 -2.03 -7.64
C ALA A 15 15.26 -1.23 -7.11
N ALA A 16 16.48 -1.67 -7.45
CA ALA A 16 17.74 -1.12 -6.94
C ALA A 16 17.97 0.35 -7.34
N THR A 17 17.44 0.78 -8.49
CA THR A 17 17.48 2.18 -8.91
C THR A 17 16.20 2.93 -8.52
N SER A 18 15.03 2.34 -8.79
CA SER A 18 13.74 3.02 -8.63
C SER A 18 13.40 3.35 -7.18
N LEU A 19 13.65 2.45 -6.22
CA LEU A 19 13.34 2.72 -4.81
C LEU A 19 14.20 3.86 -4.23
N PRO A 20 15.54 3.91 -4.44
CA PRO A 20 16.34 5.06 -4.04
C PRO A 20 15.87 6.38 -4.67
N LEU A 21 15.55 6.39 -5.97
CA LEU A 21 15.02 7.59 -6.63
C LEU A 21 13.69 8.04 -6.00
N PHE A 22 12.79 7.10 -5.73
CA PHE A 22 11.54 7.34 -5.03
C PHE A 22 11.77 7.92 -3.63
N ALA A 23 12.69 7.35 -2.86
CA ALA A 23 13.05 7.83 -1.52
C ALA A 23 13.65 9.26 -1.53
N VAL A 24 14.51 9.56 -2.51
CA VAL A 24 15.09 10.91 -2.66
C VAL A 24 14.02 11.92 -3.08
N ARG A 25 13.06 11.53 -3.93
CA ARG A 25 11.93 12.42 -4.29
C ARG A 25 11.01 12.68 -3.09
N GLY A 26 10.75 11.64 -2.29
CA GLY A 26 9.97 11.74 -1.05
C GLY A 26 10.73 12.38 0.13
N ARG A 27 11.97 12.87 -0.05
CA ARG A 27 12.84 13.37 1.05
C ARG A 27 12.26 14.52 1.86
N GLN A 28 11.37 15.32 1.27
CA GLN A 28 10.71 16.43 1.98
C GLN A 28 9.64 15.93 2.97
N ASN A 29 9.28 14.63 2.92
CA ASN A 29 8.05 14.09 3.50
C ASN A 29 8.28 12.90 4.45
N VAL A 30 9.27 12.96 5.36
CA VAL A 30 9.82 11.77 6.04
C VAL A 30 9.46 11.65 7.53
N HIS A 31 8.47 10.81 7.84
CA HIS A 31 8.12 10.35 9.19
C HIS A 31 7.89 8.83 9.25
N GLY A 32 8.56 8.12 8.35
CA GLY A 32 8.46 6.67 8.21
C GLY A 32 8.46 6.22 6.76
N TRP A 33 8.73 4.94 6.56
CA TRP A 33 8.70 4.29 5.26
C TRP A 33 8.26 2.84 5.43
N GLY A 34 7.83 2.23 4.34
CA GLY A 34 7.67 0.79 4.29
C GLY A 34 7.73 0.26 2.87
N ILE A 35 8.16 -0.99 2.75
CA ILE A 35 8.26 -1.74 1.50
C ILE A 35 7.55 -3.08 1.72
N GLY A 36 6.57 -3.37 0.88
CA GLY A 36 5.89 -4.66 0.80
C GLY A 36 6.20 -5.37 -0.50
N TYR A 37 6.48 -6.66 -0.44
CA TYR A 37 6.76 -7.50 -1.60
C TYR A 37 6.34 -8.94 -1.32
N PHE A 38 6.48 -9.83 -2.31
CA PHE A 38 6.16 -11.25 -2.14
C PHE A 38 7.41 -12.12 -2.30
N ARG A 39 7.60 -13.04 -1.36
CA ARG A 39 8.63 -14.09 -1.42
C ARG A 39 7.94 -15.45 -1.23
N ARG A 40 8.13 -16.37 -2.18
CA ARG A 40 7.47 -17.69 -2.18
C ARG A 40 5.94 -17.60 -1.99
N LYS A 41 5.30 -16.62 -2.66
CA LYS A 41 3.86 -16.30 -2.58
C LYS A 41 3.35 -15.80 -1.22
N GLN A 42 4.24 -15.57 -0.25
CA GLN A 42 3.90 -14.97 1.03
C GLN A 42 4.27 -13.49 1.02
N PRO A 43 3.44 -12.60 1.61
CA PRO A 43 3.78 -11.20 1.75
C PRO A 43 4.95 -11.06 2.74
N VAL A 44 5.87 -10.16 2.43
CA VAL A 44 6.91 -9.71 3.33
C VAL A 44 6.82 -8.20 3.35
N VAL A 45 6.76 -7.63 4.55
CA VAL A 45 6.65 -6.20 4.75
C VAL A 45 7.69 -5.76 5.77
N GLU A 46 8.48 -4.78 5.35
CA GLU A 46 9.52 -4.15 6.15
C GLU A 46 9.21 -2.67 6.26
N LYS A 47 9.22 -2.12 7.47
CA LYS A 47 8.83 -0.74 7.73
C LYS A 47 9.75 -0.11 8.75
N SER A 48 9.64 1.20 8.89
CA SER A 48 10.27 1.94 9.97
C SER A 48 9.54 3.25 10.20
N ALA A 49 9.54 3.70 11.45
CA ALA A 49 9.16 5.05 11.85
C ALA A 49 10.24 6.11 11.52
N GLU A 50 11.46 5.67 11.17
CA GLU A 50 12.58 6.56 10.88
C GLU A 50 12.47 7.24 9.51
N LYS A 51 13.25 8.31 9.33
CA LYS A 51 13.32 9.03 8.07
C LYS A 51 13.99 8.16 7.01
N VAL A 52 13.38 8.04 5.82
CA VAL A 52 14.00 7.28 4.71
C VAL A 52 15.24 7.97 4.16
N PHE A 53 15.32 9.30 4.31
CA PHE A 53 16.43 10.12 3.84
C PHE A 53 16.74 11.21 4.87
N GLN A 54 18.00 11.30 5.30
CA GLN A 54 18.48 12.29 6.25
C GLN A 54 19.96 12.58 5.99
N ASP A 55 20.36 13.85 6.08
CA ASP A 55 21.77 14.30 5.97
C ASP A 55 22.50 13.76 4.73
N GLY A 56 21.80 13.78 3.59
CA GLY A 56 22.33 13.32 2.30
C GLY A 56 22.41 11.79 2.15
N ARG A 57 21.91 11.03 3.11
CA ARG A 57 22.01 9.57 3.15
C ARG A 57 20.63 8.91 3.21
N LEU A 58 20.51 7.79 2.50
CA LEU A 58 19.34 6.90 2.60
C LEU A 58 19.45 6.04 3.86
N HIS A 59 18.31 5.71 4.44
CA HIS A 59 18.21 4.77 5.54
C HIS A 59 18.81 3.41 5.14
N GLY A 60 19.69 2.86 6.00
CA GLY A 60 20.49 1.69 5.66
C GLY A 60 19.65 0.46 5.30
N SER A 61 18.58 0.20 6.05
CA SER A 61 17.67 -0.92 5.76
C SER A 61 16.90 -0.72 4.46
N PHE A 62 16.47 0.51 4.16
CA PHE A 62 15.77 0.82 2.91
C PHE A 62 16.70 0.59 1.72
N GLN A 63 17.94 1.09 1.81
CA GLN A 63 18.95 0.92 0.77
C GLN A 63 19.32 -0.55 0.56
N ARG A 64 19.44 -1.33 1.63
CA ARG A 64 19.68 -2.77 1.56
C ARG A 64 18.54 -3.49 0.86
N LEU A 65 17.30 -3.25 1.29
CA LEU A 65 16.09 -3.84 0.73
C LEU A 65 15.95 -3.54 -0.76
N ALA A 66 16.20 -2.29 -1.17
CA ALA A 66 16.17 -1.90 -2.58
C ALA A 66 17.08 -2.76 -3.47
N ARG A 67 18.20 -3.27 -2.94
CA ARG A 67 19.17 -4.10 -3.68
C ARG A 67 18.91 -5.60 -3.63
N VAL A 68 18.19 -6.09 -2.62
CA VAL A 68 18.04 -7.54 -2.36
C VAL A 68 16.62 -8.05 -2.54
N ILE A 69 15.63 -7.16 -2.63
CA ILE A 69 14.27 -7.56 -2.98
C ILE A 69 14.27 -8.06 -4.42
N ASP A 70 13.72 -9.24 -4.61
CA ASP A 70 13.50 -9.86 -5.90
C ASP A 70 12.06 -10.37 -5.97
N SER A 71 11.17 -9.57 -6.55
CA SER A 71 9.74 -9.86 -6.57
C SER A 71 9.06 -9.33 -7.82
N ARG A 72 7.94 -9.96 -8.21
CA ARG A 72 7.08 -9.49 -9.31
C ARG A 72 6.26 -8.27 -8.93
N VAL A 73 5.94 -8.13 -7.64
CA VAL A 73 5.19 -6.99 -7.12
C VAL A 73 5.95 -6.39 -5.94
N ILE A 74 6.26 -5.10 -6.03
CA ILE A 74 6.88 -4.32 -4.97
C ILE A 74 6.01 -3.10 -4.74
N LEU A 75 5.59 -2.89 -3.51
CA LEU A 75 4.91 -1.68 -3.06
C LEU A 75 5.83 -0.93 -2.10
N ALA A 76 5.91 0.38 -2.23
CA ALA A 76 6.57 1.21 -1.24
C ALA A 76 5.71 2.44 -0.91
N HIS A 77 5.86 2.91 0.32
CA HIS A 77 5.18 4.09 0.80
C HIS A 77 6.14 4.91 1.66
N ILE A 78 6.17 6.21 1.42
CA ILE A 78 6.90 7.18 2.26
C ILE A 78 5.86 7.98 3.01
N ARG A 79 5.91 7.91 4.35
CA ARG A 79 4.89 8.48 5.23
C ARG A 79 5.23 9.92 5.57
N TYR A 80 4.30 10.81 5.23
CA TYR A 80 4.19 12.13 5.83
C TYR A 80 3.21 12.09 6.99
N LYS A 81 3.68 12.47 8.18
CA LYS A 81 2.80 12.62 9.32
C LYS A 81 2.31 14.07 9.41
N SER A 82 1.00 14.26 9.27
CA SER A 82 0.32 15.53 9.61
C SER A 82 -0.23 15.55 11.04
N SER A 83 -0.44 14.38 11.67
CA SER A 83 -0.96 14.20 13.05
C SER A 83 -0.77 12.74 13.53
N GLY A 84 -1.02 12.45 14.82
CA GLY A 84 -0.95 11.09 15.42
C GLY A 84 0.36 10.75 16.14
N GLN A 85 0.67 9.48 16.38
CA GLN A 85 1.99 9.01 16.86
C GLN A 85 2.92 8.58 15.70
N VAL A 86 4.24 8.73 15.88
CA VAL A 86 5.22 8.16 14.95
C VAL A 86 5.51 6.75 15.44
N ASP A 87 4.87 5.77 14.84
CA ASP A 87 5.06 4.36 15.15
C ASP A 87 5.04 3.58 13.83
N GLU A 88 5.84 2.53 13.77
CA GLU A 88 5.97 1.61 12.65
C GLU A 88 4.64 0.91 12.35
N CYS A 89 3.84 0.61 13.38
CA CYS A 89 2.54 -0.02 13.17
C CYS A 89 1.64 0.84 12.26
N HIS A 90 1.77 2.17 12.30
CA HIS A 90 1.03 3.12 11.45
C HIS A 90 1.64 3.35 10.07
N ALA A 91 2.82 2.79 9.78
CA ALA A 91 3.43 2.87 8.46
C ALA A 91 2.77 1.87 7.50
N HIS A 92 2.57 2.29 6.26
CA HIS A 92 2.16 1.40 5.18
C HIS A 92 3.37 0.59 4.65
N PRO A 93 3.13 -0.56 3.99
CA PRO A 93 1.82 -1.14 3.70
C PRO A 93 1.26 -2.06 4.80
N PHE A 94 -0.05 -2.20 4.89
CA PHE A 94 -0.70 -3.16 5.80
C PHE A 94 -0.85 -4.54 5.16
N VAL A 95 -0.96 -5.58 5.99
CA VAL A 95 -1.22 -6.97 5.54
C VAL A 95 -2.45 -7.52 6.24
N LEU A 96 -3.37 -8.09 5.48
CA LEU A 96 -4.52 -8.85 5.99
C LEU A 96 -4.78 -10.05 5.08
N ASP A 97 -5.27 -11.13 5.67
CA ASP A 97 -5.68 -12.33 4.96
C ASP A 97 -7.19 -12.35 4.79
N PHE A 98 -7.66 -12.56 3.54
CA PHE A 98 -9.08 -12.76 3.23
C PHE A 98 -9.26 -13.34 1.84
N TRP A 99 -10.40 -13.99 1.62
CA TRP A 99 -10.76 -14.62 0.35
C TRP A 99 -9.66 -15.62 -0.11
N GLY A 100 -9.14 -16.39 0.85
CA GLY A 100 -8.10 -17.40 0.63
C GLY A 100 -6.73 -16.87 0.15
N GLN A 101 -6.43 -15.58 0.35
CA GLN A 101 -5.18 -14.95 -0.08
C GLN A 101 -4.68 -13.94 0.96
N SER A 102 -3.37 -13.69 0.94
CA SER A 102 -2.76 -12.62 1.71
C SER A 102 -2.61 -11.35 0.87
N TRP A 103 -3.03 -10.22 1.43
CA TRP A 103 -3.11 -8.96 0.71
C TRP A 103 -2.22 -7.90 1.34
N ILE A 104 -1.43 -7.20 0.51
CA ILE A 104 -0.67 -6.00 0.86
C ILE A 104 -1.47 -4.78 0.41
N PHE A 105 -1.67 -3.81 1.30
CA PHE A 105 -2.46 -2.61 1.05
C PHE A 105 -1.73 -1.32 1.45
N ALA A 106 -1.83 -0.28 0.62
CA ALA A 106 -1.34 1.06 0.94
C ALA A 106 -2.37 2.13 0.58
N HIS A 107 -2.47 3.16 1.42
CA HIS A 107 -3.39 4.27 1.24
C HIS A 107 -2.65 5.61 1.33
N ASN A 108 -2.95 6.51 0.40
CA ASN A 108 -2.55 7.91 0.46
C ASN A 108 -3.78 8.81 0.30
N GLY A 109 -4.15 9.49 1.36
CA GLY A 109 -5.34 10.31 1.43
C GLY A 109 -5.69 10.61 2.88
N LYS A 110 -6.84 11.24 3.09
CA LYS A 110 -7.39 11.57 4.40
C LYS A 110 -8.88 11.25 4.39
N ALA A 111 -9.29 10.32 5.24
CA ALA A 111 -10.65 9.81 5.33
C ALA A 111 -11.10 9.65 6.79
N PRO A 112 -11.14 10.73 7.59
CA PRO A 112 -11.41 10.66 9.03
C PRO A 112 -12.79 10.07 9.35
N ALA A 113 -13.74 10.15 8.42
CA ALA A 113 -15.08 9.58 8.58
C ALA A 113 -15.06 8.07 8.86
N ILE A 114 -14.03 7.34 8.41
CA ILE A 114 -13.92 5.89 8.63
C ILE A 114 -13.21 5.51 9.94
N GLU A 115 -12.58 6.45 10.64
CA GLU A 115 -11.86 6.14 11.89
C GLU A 115 -12.73 5.45 12.96
N PRO A 116 -14.05 5.75 13.10
CA PRO A 116 -14.92 5.03 14.02
C PRO A 116 -15.30 3.61 13.56
N TYR A 117 -14.90 3.16 12.37
CA TYR A 117 -15.25 1.83 11.86
C TYR A 117 -14.63 0.74 12.74
N VAL A 118 -15.50 -0.16 13.23
CA VAL A 118 -15.10 -1.32 14.02
C VAL A 118 -15.29 -2.56 13.16
N SER A 119 -14.18 -3.23 12.85
CA SER A 119 -14.23 -4.48 12.12
C SER A 119 -14.86 -5.59 12.94
N ARG A 120 -15.59 -6.47 12.26
CA ARG A 120 -16.19 -7.68 12.85
C ARG A 120 -15.33 -8.92 12.62
N GLN A 121 -14.20 -8.78 11.92
CA GLN A 121 -13.32 -9.88 11.55
C GLN A 121 -11.97 -9.76 12.25
N ALA A 122 -11.35 -10.91 12.54
CA ALA A 122 -10.01 -10.99 13.10
C ALA A 122 -8.98 -11.34 12.00
N PRO A 123 -7.70 -10.93 12.15
CA PRO A 123 -7.18 -10.03 13.19
C PRO A 123 -7.49 -8.56 12.89
N ALA A 124 -7.77 -7.74 13.90
CA ALA A 124 -7.78 -6.29 13.71
C ALA A 124 -6.34 -5.77 13.51
N LEU A 125 -6.17 -4.70 12.74
CA LEU A 125 -4.90 -4.01 12.63
C LEU A 125 -4.65 -3.18 13.89
N GLU A 126 -3.44 -3.26 14.43
CA GLU A 126 -3.00 -2.48 15.59
C GLU A 126 -3.05 -0.97 15.34
N ALA A 127 -2.84 -0.55 14.09
CA ALA A 127 -2.88 0.85 13.71
C ALA A 127 -4.28 1.45 13.87
N ALA A 128 -4.39 2.50 14.69
CA ALA A 128 -5.58 3.32 14.82
C ALA A 128 -5.52 4.47 13.80
N SER A 129 -5.84 4.17 12.54
CA SER A 129 -5.83 5.15 11.44
C SER A 129 -6.94 4.91 10.44
N ASP A 130 -7.35 5.97 9.73
CA ASP A 130 -8.28 5.89 8.59
C ASP A 130 -7.84 4.85 7.54
N SER A 131 -6.55 4.76 7.23
CA SER A 131 -6.00 3.74 6.34
C SER A 131 -6.22 2.31 6.83
N ALA A 132 -5.95 2.05 8.11
CA ALA A 132 -6.13 0.72 8.68
C ALA A 132 -7.61 0.33 8.69
N ARG A 133 -8.48 1.24 9.15
CA ARG A 133 -9.93 1.03 9.12
C ARG A 133 -10.47 0.84 7.70
N THR A 134 -9.92 1.55 6.73
CA THR A 134 -10.25 1.35 5.30
C THR A 134 -9.91 -0.05 4.83
N PHE A 135 -8.75 -0.59 5.21
CA PHE A 135 -8.35 -1.93 4.79
C PHE A 135 -9.21 -3.02 5.46
N GLU A 136 -9.49 -2.86 6.75
CA GLU A 136 -10.42 -3.73 7.48
C GLU A 136 -11.83 -3.69 6.88
N PHE A 137 -12.34 -2.51 6.52
CA PHE A 137 -13.64 -2.38 5.86
C PHE A 137 -13.68 -3.18 4.56
N LEU A 138 -12.65 -3.03 3.72
CA LEU A 138 -12.54 -3.78 2.47
C LEU A 138 -12.52 -5.29 2.75
N ARG A 139 -11.69 -5.74 3.69
CA ARG A 139 -11.65 -7.16 4.09
C ARG A 139 -13.03 -7.67 4.47
N ASP A 140 -13.72 -6.97 5.37
CA ASP A 140 -15.01 -7.41 5.91
C ASP A 140 -16.05 -7.48 4.79
N ARG A 141 -15.99 -6.56 3.82
CA ARG A 141 -16.83 -6.63 2.63
C ARG A 141 -16.62 -7.89 1.80
N PHE A 142 -15.36 -8.32 1.64
CA PHE A 142 -15.02 -9.56 0.96
C PHE A 142 -15.48 -10.78 1.76
N VAL A 143 -15.17 -10.86 3.05
CA VAL A 143 -15.56 -11.99 3.90
C VAL A 143 -17.08 -12.18 3.91
N GLU A 144 -17.86 -11.09 3.95
CA GLU A 144 -19.32 -11.17 3.91
C GLU A 144 -19.88 -11.58 2.54
N ALA A 145 -19.16 -11.29 1.45
CA ALA A 145 -19.61 -11.61 0.10
C ALA A 145 -19.33 -13.07 -0.28
N GLU A 146 -18.26 -13.68 0.24
CA GLU A 146 -17.79 -15.02 -0.11
C GLU A 146 -18.87 -16.11 0.00
N PRO A 147 -19.57 -16.30 1.14
CA PRO A 147 -20.60 -17.33 1.25
C PRO A 147 -21.89 -16.97 0.52
N ARG A 148 -22.18 -15.68 0.30
CA ARG A 148 -23.44 -15.21 -0.29
C ARG A 148 -23.41 -15.20 -1.82
N ARG A 149 -22.21 -15.07 -2.41
CA ARG A 149 -22.01 -14.86 -3.84
C ARG A 149 -20.74 -15.59 -4.32
N PRO A 150 -20.71 -16.94 -4.28
CA PRO A 150 -19.52 -17.71 -4.61
C PRO A 150 -19.06 -17.55 -6.08
N SER A 151 -19.95 -17.12 -6.97
CA SER A 151 -19.65 -16.83 -8.38
C SER A 151 -19.21 -15.39 -8.65
N ALA A 152 -19.26 -14.49 -7.66
CA ALA A 152 -18.87 -13.10 -7.86
C ALA A 152 -17.36 -12.99 -8.08
N SER A 153 -16.97 -12.24 -9.12
CA SER A 153 -15.56 -11.96 -9.37
C SER A 153 -15.00 -11.01 -8.31
N PHE A 154 -13.69 -11.13 -8.02
CA PHE A 154 -12.99 -10.21 -7.12
C PHE A 154 -13.21 -8.74 -7.51
N LEU A 155 -13.12 -8.43 -8.80
CA LEU A 155 -13.29 -7.07 -9.32
C LEU A 155 -14.69 -6.51 -9.02
N GLN A 156 -15.72 -7.36 -9.14
CA GLN A 156 -17.08 -6.95 -8.83
C GLN A 156 -17.21 -6.61 -7.35
N VAL A 157 -16.79 -7.51 -6.45
CA VAL A 157 -16.83 -7.28 -5.00
C VAL A 157 -16.00 -6.05 -4.63
N PHE A 158 -14.82 -5.88 -5.22
CA PHE A 158 -13.95 -4.73 -4.97
C PHE A 158 -14.63 -3.41 -5.36
N LYS A 159 -15.19 -3.33 -6.58
CA LYS A 159 -15.91 -2.12 -7.06
C LYS A 159 -17.09 -1.78 -6.16
N GLU A 160 -17.93 -2.76 -5.85
CA GLU A 160 -19.09 -2.56 -4.95
C GLU A 160 -18.63 -2.09 -3.57
N SER A 161 -17.54 -2.67 -3.04
CA SER A 161 -16.96 -2.28 -1.75
C SER A 161 -16.44 -0.84 -1.78
N LEU A 162 -15.76 -0.42 -2.85
CA LEU A 162 -15.28 0.96 -3.01
C LEU A 162 -16.43 1.97 -3.11
N VAL A 163 -17.49 1.64 -3.85
CA VAL A 163 -18.69 2.48 -3.93
C VAL A 163 -19.33 2.65 -2.55
N GLN A 164 -19.46 1.57 -1.80
CA GLN A 164 -20.00 1.62 -0.44
C GLN A 164 -19.09 2.38 0.52
N LEU A 165 -17.77 2.16 0.46
CA LEU A 165 -16.76 2.85 1.24
C LEU A 165 -16.92 4.36 1.09
N ILE A 166 -16.89 4.87 -0.14
CA ILE A 166 -16.95 6.32 -0.42
C ILE A 166 -18.29 6.92 -0.02
N ARG A 167 -19.38 6.17 -0.21
CA ARG A 167 -20.73 6.63 0.15
C ARG A 167 -20.92 6.72 1.66
N GLN A 168 -20.45 5.72 2.41
CA GLN A 168 -20.63 5.66 3.87
C GLN A 168 -19.61 6.52 4.60
N TYR A 169 -18.38 6.58 4.06
CA TYR A 169 -17.25 7.27 4.64
C TYR A 169 -16.64 8.18 3.57
N PRO A 170 -17.21 9.37 3.33
CA PRO A 170 -16.65 10.30 2.36
C PRO A 170 -15.23 10.70 2.76
N GLY A 171 -14.31 10.64 1.80
CA GLY A 171 -12.90 10.85 2.06
C GLY A 171 -12.06 10.85 0.78
N GLN A 172 -10.79 11.16 0.95
CA GLN A 172 -9.78 11.12 -0.10
C GLN A 172 -9.09 9.76 -0.05
N TYR A 173 -9.13 9.01 -1.14
CA TYR A 173 -8.63 7.66 -1.24
C TYR A 173 -7.77 7.50 -2.49
N ASN A 174 -6.47 7.32 -2.31
CA ASN A 174 -5.61 6.68 -3.32
C ASN A 174 -5.13 5.36 -2.74
N LEU A 175 -5.59 4.25 -3.31
CA LEU A 175 -5.43 2.91 -2.75
C LEU A 175 -4.62 2.05 -3.70
N LEU A 176 -3.74 1.24 -3.13
CA LEU A 176 -3.06 0.15 -3.81
C LEU A 176 -3.32 -1.14 -3.03
N LEU A 177 -3.72 -2.19 -3.73
CA LEU A 177 -4.06 -3.49 -3.13
C LEU A 177 -3.49 -4.61 -4.00
N THR A 178 -2.78 -5.56 -3.41
CA THR A 178 -2.19 -6.68 -4.17
C THR A 178 -2.08 -7.95 -3.36
N ASN A 179 -2.19 -9.09 -4.03
CA ASN A 179 -1.87 -10.43 -3.50
C ASN A 179 -0.62 -11.03 -4.17
N GLY A 180 0.20 -10.20 -4.82
CA GLY A 180 1.41 -10.64 -5.53
C GLY A 180 1.17 -11.22 -6.92
N ARG A 181 -0.10 -11.46 -7.30
CA ARG A 181 -0.49 -11.82 -8.67
C ARG A 181 -1.15 -10.66 -9.41
N PHE A 182 -1.97 -9.89 -8.73
CA PHE A 182 -2.66 -8.73 -9.29
C PHE A 182 -2.33 -7.49 -8.45
N LEU A 183 -2.19 -6.35 -9.11
CA LEU A 183 -2.11 -5.04 -8.46
C LEU A 183 -3.35 -4.24 -8.85
N TRP A 184 -4.14 -3.88 -7.86
CA TRP A 184 -5.29 -3.02 -7.99
C TRP A 184 -4.92 -1.61 -7.53
N ALA A 185 -5.33 -0.62 -8.30
CA ALA A 185 -5.17 0.78 -7.98
C ALA A 185 -6.52 1.49 -8.05
N PHE A 186 -6.80 2.35 -7.09
CA PHE A 186 -7.99 3.19 -7.06
C PHE A 186 -7.61 4.62 -6.68
N THR A 187 -8.28 5.60 -7.29
CA THR A 187 -8.14 7.01 -6.92
C THR A 187 -9.48 7.75 -7.07
N ASN A 188 -9.79 8.60 -6.09
CA ASN A 188 -10.81 9.64 -6.19
C ASN A 188 -10.28 11.03 -5.81
N HIS A 189 -8.97 11.17 -5.58
CA HIS A 189 -8.38 12.38 -5.02
C HIS A 189 -7.16 12.88 -5.81
N ARG A 190 -6.12 12.06 -5.95
CA ARG A 190 -4.89 12.45 -6.66
C ARG A 190 -4.63 11.55 -7.85
N GLN A 191 -3.98 12.12 -8.86
CA GLN A 191 -3.56 11.34 -10.00
C GLN A 191 -2.56 10.25 -9.58
N LEU A 192 -2.81 9.03 -10.06
CA LEU A 192 -1.80 7.97 -10.10
C LEU A 192 -1.22 7.95 -11.51
N LEU A 193 0.10 8.04 -11.61
CA LEU A 193 0.80 7.93 -12.88
C LEU A 193 1.15 6.45 -13.13
N LEU A 194 0.79 5.95 -14.32
CA LEU A 194 1.08 4.59 -14.74
C LEU A 194 2.05 4.61 -15.91
N LEU A 195 3.24 4.05 -15.73
CA LEU A 195 4.15 3.75 -16.84
C LEU A 195 4.01 2.29 -17.26
N LYS A 196 3.64 2.05 -18.51
CA LYS A 196 3.55 0.70 -19.10
C LYS A 196 4.73 0.47 -20.04
N GLY A 197 5.51 -0.58 -19.78
CA GLY A 197 6.42 -1.16 -20.78
C GLY A 197 7.76 -0.43 -21.03
N SER A 198 8.44 0.04 -19.98
CA SER A 198 9.83 0.50 -20.14
C SER A 198 10.84 -0.62 -19.89
N ARG A 199 11.83 -0.78 -20.78
CA ARG A 199 13.04 -1.59 -20.53
C ARG A 199 13.93 -0.96 -19.42
N LYS A 200 13.70 0.32 -19.09
CA LYS A 200 14.34 1.09 -18.01
C LYS A 200 13.27 1.79 -17.16
N LEU A 201 12.83 1.14 -16.10
CA LEU A 201 11.82 1.65 -15.14
C LEU A 201 12.20 2.99 -14.48
N GLU A 202 13.44 3.42 -14.62
CA GLU A 202 14.04 4.64 -14.07
C GLU A 202 13.38 5.92 -14.60
N GLU A 203 12.96 5.93 -15.87
CA GLU A 203 12.31 7.08 -16.51
C GLU A 203 10.89 7.34 -15.97
N ALA A 204 10.25 6.33 -15.36
CA ALA A 204 8.92 6.46 -14.73
C ALA A 204 8.93 7.46 -13.57
N LEU A 205 10.06 7.52 -12.89
CA LEU A 205 10.32 8.40 -11.75
C LEU A 205 11.17 9.60 -12.20
N LEU A 206 11.06 10.03 -13.46
CA LEU A 206 11.59 11.31 -13.95
C LEU A 206 10.48 12.27 -14.39
N LEU A 207 9.28 11.75 -14.66
CA LEU A 207 8.02 12.50 -14.78
C LEU A 207 7.53 13.01 -13.41
#